data_AF-A0A918NS30-F1
#
_entry.id   AF-A0A918NS30-F1
#
_cell.length_a   1.000
_cell.length_b   1.000
_cell.length_c   1.000
_cell.angle_alpha   90.00
_cell.angle_beta   90.00
_cell.angle_gamma   90.00
#
_symmetry.space_group_name_H-M   'P 1'
#
loop_
_entity.id
_entity.type
_entity.pdbx_description
1 polymer ?
#
loop_
_entity_poly.entity_id
_entity_poly.type
_entity_poly.pdbx_seq_one_letter_code
_entity_poly.pdbx_strand_id
1 'polypeptide(L)'
;MSEAYAGAVAGLVPVVLFLIMVEVAGHRNRLRTLFGEMARPAALVRAMARRPARGDAQLRRAARAVEQLNSGVRNLAWVSAYLAVSAVTAVLLLDAEMRALRWLASADPGPAAADARFCLVVLGIAFFRVGLGPLLDLVNPVREGAEIILPALRSLHRLKASVQEADRDPGAPRP
;
A
#
# COMPACT_ATOMS: atom_id res chain seq x y z
N MET A 1 7.67 34.58 -3.45
CA MET A 1 8.49 33.59 -2.72
C MET A 1 9.80 34.27 -2.35
N SER A 2 10.35 34.05 -1.15
CA SER A 2 11.64 34.64 -0.74
C SER A 2 12.80 33.68 -1.07
N GLU A 3 14.00 34.23 -1.24
CA GLU A 3 15.22 33.45 -1.52
C GLU A 3 15.52 32.45 -0.40
N ALA A 4 15.42 32.86 0.86
CA ALA A 4 15.60 31.99 2.02
C ALA A 4 14.59 30.82 2.05
N TYR A 5 13.34 31.06 1.65
CA TYR A 5 12.33 29.99 1.56
C TYR A 5 12.65 29.03 0.41
N ALA A 6 13.02 29.55 -0.76
CA ALA A 6 13.35 28.73 -1.92
C ALA A 6 14.58 27.85 -1.67
N GLY A 7 15.61 28.40 -1.02
CA GLY A 7 16.80 27.67 -0.61
C GLY A 7 16.51 26.61 0.46
N ALA A 8 15.65 26.91 1.44
CA ALA A 8 15.25 25.94 2.46
C ALA A 8 14.47 24.75 1.86
N VAL A 9 13.55 25.03 0.93
CA VAL A 9 12.83 23.99 0.18
C VAL A 9 13.83 23.14 -0.60
N ALA A 10 14.71 23.79 -1.39
CA ALA A 10 15.73 23.12 -2.20
C ALA A 10 16.72 22.25 -1.41
N GLY A 11 17.00 22.60 -0.15
CA GLY A 11 17.87 21.82 0.71
C GLY A 11 17.16 20.67 1.43
N LEU A 12 15.94 20.89 1.92
CA LEU A 12 15.26 19.97 2.83
C LEU A 12 14.40 18.94 2.08
N VAL A 13 13.70 19.36 1.03
CA VAL A 13 12.75 18.50 0.32
C VAL A 13 13.41 17.29 -0.33
N PRO A 14 14.58 17.39 -0.99
CA PRO A 14 15.25 16.21 -1.55
C PRO A 14 15.59 15.16 -0.48
N VAL A 15 15.97 15.58 0.73
CA VAL A 15 16.27 14.67 1.84
C VAL A 15 15.02 13.95 2.33
N VAL A 16 13.92 14.68 2.51
CA VAL A 16 12.63 14.10 2.91
C VAL A 16 12.10 13.14 1.83
N LEU A 17 12.20 13.53 0.56
CA LEU A 17 11.84 12.65 -0.56
C LEU A 17 12.67 11.37 -0.54
N PHE A 18 13.98 11.46 -0.33
CA PHE A 18 14.84 10.28 -0.24
C PHE A 18 14.41 9.33 0.88
N LEU A 19 14.13 9.86 2.08
CA LEU A 19 13.64 9.06 3.22
C LEU A 19 12.32 8.35 2.89
N ILE A 20 11.36 9.06 2.31
CA ILE A 20 10.09 8.48 1.86
C ILE A 20 10.33 7.34 0.87
N MET A 21 11.25 7.51 -0.08
CA MET A 21 11.54 6.47 -1.07
C MET A 21 12.19 5.23 -0.46
N VAL A 22 13.09 5.40 0.51
CA VAL A 22 13.68 4.28 1.26
C VAL A 22 12.61 3.53 2.06
N GLU A 23 11.70 4.24 2.72
CA GLU A 23 10.59 3.62 3.46
C GLU A 23 9.63 2.86 2.54
N VAL A 24 9.26 3.45 1.40
CA VAL A 24 8.41 2.82 0.38
C VAL A 24 9.07 1.54 -0.17
N ALA A 25 10.38 1.58 -0.44
CA ALA A 25 11.15 0.42 -0.88
C ALA A 25 11.15 -0.70 0.18
N GLY A 26 11.29 -0.36 1.46
CA GLY A 26 11.21 -1.32 2.57
C GLY A 26 9.83 -1.99 2.69
N HIS A 27 8.75 -1.20 2.52
CA HIS A 27 7.39 -1.70 2.60
C HIS A 27 6.99 -2.59 1.40
N ARG A 28 7.68 -2.49 0.26
CA ARG A 28 7.46 -3.38 -0.90
C ARG A 28 7.70 -4.85 -0.57
N ASN A 29 8.80 -5.15 0.11
CA ASN A 29 9.08 -6.53 0.52
C ASN A 29 8.06 -7.01 1.55
N ARG A 30 7.66 -6.13 2.47
CA ARG A 30 6.63 -6.44 3.47
C ARG A 30 5.29 -6.80 2.83
N LEU A 31 4.86 -6.08 1.80
CA LEU A 31 3.62 -6.39 1.08
C LEU A 31 3.65 -7.77 0.43
N ARG A 32 4.76 -8.14 -0.23
CA ARG A 32 4.93 -9.47 -0.81
C ARG A 32 4.82 -10.58 0.24
N THR A 33 5.47 -10.39 1.38
CA THR A 33 5.40 -11.34 2.50
C THR A 33 3.97 -11.46 3.03
N LEU A 34 3.28 -10.34 3.24
CA LEU A 34 1.89 -10.33 3.71
C LEU A 34 0.95 -11.09 2.76
N PHE A 35 1.10 -10.92 1.45
CA PHE A 35 0.32 -11.68 0.47
C PHE A 35 0.62 -13.19 0.53
N GLY A 36 1.90 -13.57 0.64
CA GLY A 36 2.31 -14.96 0.80
C GLY A 36 1.74 -15.61 2.07
N GLU A 37 1.76 -14.89 3.19
CA GLU A 37 1.21 -15.35 4.48
C GLU A 37 -0.31 -15.53 4.42
N MET A 38 -1.03 -14.68 3.68
CA MET A 38 -2.49 -14.74 3.55
C MET A 38 -2.98 -15.80 2.55
N ALA A 39 -2.14 -16.28 1.63
CA ALA A 39 -2.57 -17.21 0.59
C ALA A 39 -3.14 -18.53 1.14
N ARG A 40 -2.47 -19.13 2.14
CA ARG A 40 -2.89 -20.39 2.75
C ARG A 40 -4.18 -20.25 3.59
N PRO A 41 -4.30 -19.25 4.50
CA PRO A 41 -5.57 -18.94 5.16
C PRO A 41 -6.71 -18.64 4.18
N ALA A 42 -6.47 -17.87 3.12
CA ALA A 42 -7.46 -17.54 2.10
C ALA A 42 -7.98 -18.78 1.36
N ALA A 43 -7.08 -19.68 0.96
CA ALA A 43 -7.44 -20.95 0.34
C ALA A 43 -8.30 -21.83 1.27
N LEU A 44 -7.95 -21.87 2.56
CA LEU A 44 -8.69 -22.65 3.55
C LEU A 44 -10.09 -22.08 3.80
N VAL A 45 -10.25 -20.76 3.91
CA VAL A 45 -11.56 -20.09 4.00
C VAL A 45 -12.42 -20.36 2.76
N ARG A 46 -11.84 -20.32 1.57
CA ARG A 46 -12.57 -20.66 0.32
C ARG A 46 -12.99 -22.13 0.28
N ALA A 47 -12.13 -23.04 0.71
CA ALA A 47 -12.44 -24.47 0.76
C ALA A 47 -13.62 -24.74 1.71
N MET A 48 -13.64 -24.10 2.88
CA MET A 48 -14.72 -24.25 3.86
C MET A 48 -16.04 -23.65 3.41
N ALA A 49 -16.01 -22.54 2.67
CA ALA A 49 -17.22 -21.98 2.07
C ALA A 49 -17.84 -22.89 1.00
N ARG A 50 -17.06 -23.82 0.41
CA ARG A 50 -17.56 -24.82 -0.54
C ARG A 50 -17.98 -26.13 0.12
N ARG A 51 -17.26 -26.54 1.17
CA ARG A 51 -17.56 -27.72 1.98
C ARG A 51 -17.43 -27.35 3.46
N PRO A 52 -18.55 -27.18 4.18
CA PRO A 52 -18.53 -26.88 5.60
C PRO A 52 -17.69 -27.90 6.36
N ALA A 53 -16.90 -27.42 7.33
CA ALA A 53 -16.10 -28.26 8.20
C ALA A 53 -17.01 -29.25 8.95
N ARG A 54 -16.62 -30.53 8.96
CA ARG A 54 -17.31 -31.58 9.72
C ARG A 54 -16.43 -31.95 10.91
N GLY A 55 -16.80 -31.46 12.09
CA GLY A 55 -16.15 -31.75 13.38
C GLY A 55 -15.33 -30.61 13.98
N ASP A 56 -15.19 -30.64 15.30
CA ASP A 56 -14.60 -29.57 16.13
C ASP A 56 -13.15 -29.22 15.77
N ALA A 57 -12.35 -30.21 15.39
CA ALA A 57 -10.96 -30.00 15.00
C ALA A 57 -10.84 -29.18 13.71
N GLN A 58 -11.76 -29.40 12.75
CA GLN A 58 -11.81 -28.63 11.51
C GLN A 58 -12.36 -27.22 11.76
N LEU A 59 -13.37 -27.07 12.63
CA LEU A 59 -13.91 -25.77 13.03
C LEU A 59 -12.87 -24.89 13.77
N ARG A 60 -12.04 -25.47 14.65
CA ARG A 60 -10.96 -24.71 15.31
C ARG A 60 -9.84 -24.29 14.35
N ARG A 61 -9.58 -25.07 13.30
CA ARG A 61 -8.65 -24.67 12.22
C ARG A 61 -9.27 -23.59 11.35
N ALA A 62 -10.58 -23.68 11.10
CA ALA A 62 -11.36 -22.68 10.39
C ALA A 62 -11.27 -21.31 11.06
N ALA A 63 -11.59 -21.25 12.35
CA ALA A 63 -11.57 -20.03 13.15
C ALA A 63 -10.18 -19.36 13.13
N ARG A 64 -9.12 -20.17 13.31
CA ARG A 64 -7.73 -19.67 13.24
C ARG A 64 -7.38 -19.12 11.86
N ALA A 65 -7.79 -19.78 10.78
CA ALA A 65 -7.54 -19.28 9.43
C ALA A 65 -8.31 -17.99 9.14
N VAL A 66 -9.54 -17.87 9.64
CA VAL A 66 -10.33 -16.63 9.53
C VAL A 66 -9.65 -15.47 10.28
N GLU A 67 -9.17 -15.72 11.49
CA GLU A 67 -8.50 -14.71 12.32
C GLU A 67 -7.16 -14.27 11.71
N GLN A 68 -6.37 -15.21 11.19
CA GLN A 68 -5.13 -14.93 10.44
C GLN A 68 -5.42 -14.13 9.16
N LEU A 69 -6.47 -14.48 8.42
CA LEU A 69 -6.86 -13.74 7.23
C LEU A 69 -7.33 -12.31 7.58
N ASN A 70 -8.12 -12.15 8.65
CA ASN A 70 -8.62 -10.84 9.07
C ASN A 70 -7.50 -9.91 9.56
N SER A 71 -6.59 -10.43 10.38
CA SER A 71 -5.41 -9.67 10.84
C SER A 71 -4.47 -9.32 9.68
N GLY A 72 -4.26 -10.25 8.74
CA GLY A 72 -3.49 -10.02 7.51
C GLY A 72 -4.11 -8.93 6.64
N VAL A 73 -5.43 -8.97 6.41
CA VAL A 73 -6.16 -7.95 5.62
C VAL A 73 -6.09 -6.59 6.29
N ARG A 74 -6.24 -6.52 7.62
CA ARG A 74 -6.10 -5.27 8.36
C ARG A 74 -4.69 -4.69 8.24
N ASN A 75 -3.66 -5.53 8.33
CA ASN A 75 -2.28 -5.12 8.18
C ASN A 75 -1.99 -4.65 6.75
N LEU A 76 -2.51 -5.37 5.74
CA LEU A 76 -2.44 -4.98 4.35
C LEU A 76 -3.09 -3.60 4.11
N ALA A 77 -4.26 -3.36 4.68
CA ALA A 77 -4.96 -2.08 4.56
C ALA A 77 -4.16 -0.93 5.17
N TRP A 78 -3.57 -1.13 6.35
CA TRP A 78 -2.69 -0.14 6.98
C TRP A 78 -1.46 0.17 6.14
N VAL A 79 -0.75 -0.84 5.65
CA VAL A 79 0.44 -0.65 4.81
C VAL A 79 0.06 0.04 3.50
N SER A 80 -1.06 -0.33 2.89
CA SER A 80 -1.56 0.28 1.65
C SER A 80 -1.94 1.75 1.85
N ALA A 81 -2.62 2.08 2.95
CA ALA A 81 -3.00 3.45 3.29
C ALA A 81 -1.77 4.31 3.56
N TYR A 82 -0.80 3.80 4.33
CA TYR A 82 0.46 4.48 4.58
C TYR A 82 1.21 4.77 3.27
N LEU A 83 1.36 3.77 2.39
CA LEU A 83 2.00 3.96 1.09
C LEU A 83 1.27 4.99 0.20
N ALA A 84 -0.06 5.01 0.23
CA ALA A 84 -0.84 6.01 -0.50
C ALA A 84 -0.58 7.43 0.03
N VAL A 85 -0.57 7.61 1.35
CA VAL A 85 -0.23 8.90 1.97
C VAL A 85 1.19 9.31 1.62
N SER A 86 2.17 8.41 1.77
CA SER A 86 3.58 8.65 1.41
C SER A 86 3.74 9.06 -0.05
N ALA A 87 3.04 8.39 -0.97
CA ALA A 87 3.08 8.73 -2.39
C ALA A 87 2.50 10.13 -2.65
N VAL A 88 1.37 10.48 -2.04
CA VAL A 88 0.78 11.82 -2.15
C VAL A 88 1.72 12.88 -1.57
N THR A 89 2.28 12.65 -0.38
CA THR A 89 3.24 13.55 0.25
C THR A 89 4.47 13.74 -0.64
N ALA A 90 5.00 12.68 -1.24
CA ALA A 90 6.15 12.77 -2.15
C ALA A 90 5.83 13.62 -3.40
N VAL A 91 4.63 13.49 -3.97
CA VAL A 91 4.21 14.32 -5.12
C VAL A 91 4.09 15.79 -4.72
N LEU A 92 3.49 16.08 -3.57
CA LEU A 92 3.35 17.47 -3.07
C LEU A 92 4.71 18.11 -2.79
N LEU A 93 5.62 17.36 -2.16
CA LEU A 93 6.98 17.79 -1.90
C LEU A 93 7.74 18.05 -3.22
N LEU A 94 7.66 17.12 -4.18
CA LEU A 94 8.28 17.30 -5.48
C LEU A 94 7.75 18.54 -6.20
N ASP A 95 6.45 18.80 -6.16
CA ASP A 95 5.87 20.01 -6.75
C ASP A 95 6.40 21.29 -6.08
N ALA A 96 6.52 21.30 -4.75
CA ALA A 96 7.11 22.42 -4.02
C ALA A 96 8.58 22.66 -4.44
N GLU A 97 9.36 21.59 -4.55
CA GLU A 97 10.76 21.62 -4.98
C GLU A 97 10.91 22.14 -6.42
N MET A 98 10.10 21.64 -7.34
CA MET A 98 10.09 22.08 -8.74
C MET A 98 9.72 23.56 -8.85
N ARG A 99 8.77 24.06 -8.05
CA ARG A 99 8.44 25.48 -8.00
C ARG A 99 9.58 26.32 -7.43
N ALA A 100 10.25 25.82 -6.39
CA ALA A 100 11.37 26.52 -5.76
C ALA A 100 12.56 26.68 -6.72
N LEU A 101 12.97 25.57 -7.35
CA LEU A 101 14.07 25.57 -8.32
C LEU A 101 13.74 26.37 -9.59
N ARG A 102 12.49 26.33 -10.08
CA ARG A 102 12.07 27.17 -11.22
C ARG A 102 12.17 28.66 -10.90
N TRP A 103 11.75 29.05 -9.71
CA TRP A 103 11.86 30.44 -9.28
C TRP A 103 13.33 30.86 -9.17
N LEU A 104 14.18 30.05 -8.51
CA LEU A 104 15.63 30.29 -8.43
C LEU A 104 16.27 30.41 -9.82
N ALA A 105 15.88 29.55 -10.77
CA ALA A 105 16.35 29.56 -12.14
C ALA A 105 15.89 30.78 -12.97
N SER A 106 14.89 31.51 -12.50
CA SER A 106 14.30 32.69 -13.16
C SER A 106 14.66 34.02 -12.47
N ALA A 107 15.09 33.98 -11.22
CA ALA A 107 15.36 35.15 -10.40
C ALA A 107 16.71 35.83 -10.72
N ASP A 108 17.67 35.11 -11.31
CA ASP A 108 19.02 35.63 -11.57
C ASP A 108 19.60 35.04 -12.87
N PRO A 109 20.26 35.81 -13.78
CA PRO A 109 20.90 35.25 -14.97
C PRO A 109 22.31 34.66 -14.72
N GLY A 110 22.74 34.61 -13.46
CA GLY A 110 24.05 34.09 -13.06
C GLY A 110 24.19 32.56 -13.10
N PRO A 111 25.36 32.01 -12.74
CA PRO A 111 25.63 30.57 -12.75
C PRO A 111 24.66 29.76 -11.87
N ALA A 112 24.13 30.37 -10.80
CA ALA A 112 23.12 29.76 -9.93
C ALA A 112 21.85 29.31 -10.67
N ALA A 113 21.47 29.99 -11.76
CA ALA A 113 20.32 29.58 -12.57
C ALA A 113 20.60 28.36 -13.46
N ALA A 114 21.85 28.17 -13.89
CA ALA A 114 22.26 26.96 -14.62
C ALA A 114 22.23 25.75 -13.67
N ASP A 115 22.71 25.91 -12.45
CA ASP A 115 22.70 24.87 -11.42
C ASP A 115 21.26 24.48 -11.03
N ALA A 116 20.37 25.47 -10.84
CA ALA A 116 18.96 25.21 -10.55
C ALA A 116 18.24 24.44 -11.67
N ARG A 117 18.55 24.73 -12.95
CA ARG A 117 18.01 23.99 -14.10
C ARG A 117 18.54 22.56 -14.17
N PHE A 118 19.83 22.37 -13.87
CA PHE A 118 20.41 21.04 -13.79
C PHE A 118 19.75 20.21 -12.68
N CYS A 119 19.59 20.79 -11.49
CA CYS A 119 18.87 20.16 -10.38
C CYS A 119 17.44 19.78 -10.74
N LEU A 120 16.69 20.63 -11.47
CA LEU A 120 15.34 20.31 -11.96
C LEU A 120 15.31 19.03 -12.82
N VAL A 121 16.26 18.90 -13.75
CA VAL A 121 16.34 17.75 -14.65
C VAL A 121 16.72 16.48 -13.89
N VAL A 122 17.75 16.56 -13.05
CA VAL A 122 18.23 15.41 -12.26
C VAL A 122 17.16 14.94 -11.29
N LEU A 123 16.49 15.85 -10.59
CA LEU A 123 15.42 15.52 -9.64
C LEU A 123 14.24 14.85 -10.35
N GLY A 124 13.83 15.37 -11.51
CA GLY A 124 12.76 14.77 -12.33
C GLY A 124 13.09 13.33 -12.75
N ILE A 125 14.31 13.09 -13.25
CA ILE A 125 14.77 11.75 -13.67
C ILE A 125 14.88 10.82 -12.46
N ALA A 126 15.48 11.29 -11.37
CA ALA A 126 15.66 10.51 -10.14
C ALA A 126 14.32 10.12 -9.52
N PHE A 127 13.36 11.05 -9.43
CA PHE A 127 12.02 10.77 -8.91
C PHE A 127 11.26 9.77 -9.78
N PHE A 128 11.33 9.91 -11.10
CA PHE A 128 10.67 8.96 -12.01
C PHE A 128 11.26 7.54 -11.85
N ARG A 129 12.59 7.44 -11.81
CA ARG A 129 13.29 6.15 -11.80
C ARG A 129 13.26 5.45 -10.44
N VAL A 130 13.39 6.21 -9.35
CA VAL A 130 13.54 5.68 -7.98
C VAL A 130 12.22 5.73 -7.20
N GLY A 131 11.31 6.66 -7.53
CA GLY A 131 10.04 6.79 -6.84
C GLY A 131 8.86 6.20 -7.60
N LEU A 132 8.58 6.72 -8.79
CA LEU A 132 7.40 6.32 -9.56
C LEU A 132 7.51 4.87 -10.05
N GLY A 133 8.68 4.45 -10.55
CA GLY A 133 8.91 3.08 -11.02
C GLY A 133 8.57 2.01 -9.97
N PRO A 134 9.15 2.06 -8.76
CA PRO A 134 8.82 1.11 -7.69
C PRO A 134 7.36 1.14 -7.21
N LEU A 135 6.70 2.30 -7.29
CA LEU A 135 5.26 2.42 -7.00
C LEU A 135 4.39 1.76 -8.08
N LEU A 136 4.76 1.89 -9.36
CA LEU A 136 4.08 1.20 -10.45
C LEU A 136 4.29 -0.33 -10.38
N ASP A 137 5.49 -0.75 -10.00
CA ASP A 137 5.84 -2.14 -9.74
C ASP A 137 5.01 -2.77 -8.61
N LEU A 138 4.47 -1.97 -7.69
CA LEU A 138 3.61 -2.42 -6.60
C LEU A 138 2.18 -2.74 -7.06
N VAL A 139 1.75 -2.24 -8.23
CA VAL A 139 0.40 -2.47 -8.76
C VAL A 139 0.18 -3.96 -9.04
N ASN A 140 1.15 -4.64 -9.65
CA ASN A 140 1.06 -6.06 -9.98
C ASN A 140 0.89 -6.99 -8.77
N PRO A 141 1.77 -6.96 -7.73
CA PRO A 141 1.61 -7.82 -6.56
C PRO A 141 0.36 -7.48 -5.75
N VAL A 142 -0.07 -6.21 -5.72
CA VAL A 142 -1.34 -5.83 -5.10
C VAL A 142 -2.52 -6.42 -5.87
N ARG A 143 -2.47 -6.42 -7.21
CA ARG A 143 -3.50 -7.04 -8.05
C ARG A 143 -3.58 -8.55 -7.82
N GLU A 144 -2.45 -9.25 -7.92
CA GLU A 144 -2.36 -10.69 -7.70
C GLU A 144 -2.85 -11.08 -6.29
N GLY A 145 -2.43 -10.32 -5.27
CA GLY A 145 -2.89 -10.51 -3.91
C GLY A 145 -4.39 -10.27 -3.73
N ALA A 146 -4.94 -9.24 -4.37
CA ALA A 146 -6.37 -8.94 -4.35
C ALA A 146 -7.20 -10.06 -5.00
N GLU A 147 -6.73 -10.66 -6.10
CA GLU A 147 -7.40 -11.79 -6.76
C GLU A 147 -7.51 -13.02 -5.84
N ILE A 148 -6.56 -13.22 -4.92
CA ILE A 148 -6.59 -14.30 -3.93
C ILE A 148 -7.50 -13.97 -2.76
N ILE A 149 -7.39 -12.74 -2.22
CA ILE A 149 -8.03 -12.33 -0.97
C ILE A 149 -9.51 -11.98 -1.15
N LEU A 150 -9.88 -11.26 -2.24
CA LEU A 150 -11.25 -10.80 -2.46
C LEU A 150 -12.28 -11.95 -2.51
N PRO A 151 -12.02 -13.07 -3.21
CA PRO A 151 -12.94 -14.20 -3.19
C PRO A 151 -13.05 -14.85 -1.81
N ALA A 152 -11.95 -14.91 -1.05
CA ALA A 152 -11.96 -15.46 0.30
C ALA A 152 -12.77 -14.59 1.27
N LEU A 153 -12.67 -13.26 1.16
CA LEU A 153 -13.48 -12.32 1.94
C LEU A 153 -14.98 -12.41 1.59
N ARG A 154 -15.33 -12.55 0.30
CA ARG A 154 -16.74 -12.78 -0.10
C ARG A 154 -17.28 -14.10 0.44
N SER A 155 -16.45 -15.15 0.42
CA SER A 155 -16.78 -16.44 1.01
C SER A 155 -16.97 -16.34 2.53
N LEU A 156 -16.11 -15.59 3.23
CA LEU A 156 -16.24 -15.32 4.65
C LEU A 156 -17.55 -14.60 4.99
N HIS A 157 -17.88 -13.54 4.24
CA HIS A 157 -19.11 -12.77 4.46
C HIS A 157 -20.36 -13.65 4.31
N ARG A 158 -20.39 -14.51 3.29
CA ARG A 158 -21.48 -15.47 3.10
C ARG A 158 -21.60 -16.47 4.26
N LEU A 159 -20.47 -16.99 4.73
CA LEU A 159 -20.42 -17.89 5.87
C LEU A 159 -20.92 -17.22 7.17
N LYS A 160 -20.54 -15.96 7.39
CA LYS A 160 -20.99 -15.19 8.54
C LYS A 160 -22.50 -14.93 8.48
N ALA A 161 -23.03 -14.60 7.31
CA ALA A 161 -24.46 -14.40 7.10
C ALA A 161 -25.24 -15.69 7.38
N SER A 162 -24.81 -16.84 6.85
CA SER A 162 -25.49 -18.12 7.07
C SER A 162 -25.46 -18.57 8.54
N VAL A 163 -24.36 -18.28 9.26
CA VAL A 163 -24.28 -18.60 10.70
C VAL A 163 -25.22 -17.70 11.51
N GLN A 164 -25.27 -16.40 11.22
CA GLN A 164 -26.18 -15.47 11.89
C GLN A 164 -27.66 -15.79 11.64
N GLU A 165 -27.99 -16.35 10.49
CA GLU A 165 -29.34 -16.77 10.13
C GLU A 165 -29.73 -18.07 10.86
N ALA A 166 -28.81 -19.04 10.97
CA ALA A 166 -29.02 -20.26 11.76
C ALA A 166 -29.15 -20.01 13.28
N ASP A 167 -28.49 -18.97 13.81
CA ASP A 167 -28.60 -18.58 15.22
C ASP A 167 -29.92 -17.84 15.52
N ARG A 168 -30.52 -17.21 14.50
CA ARG A 168 -31.83 -16.54 14.62
C ARG A 168 -33.01 -17.51 14.54
N ASP A 169 -32.85 -18.67 13.92
CA ASP A 169 -33.88 -19.69 13.81
C ASP A 169 -33.33 -21.09 14.17
N PRO A 170 -33.25 -21.44 15.46
CA PRO A 170 -32.63 -22.68 15.93
C PRO A 170 -33.37 -23.96 15.49
N GLY A 171 -34.55 -23.83 14.86
CA GLY A 171 -35.34 -24.93 14.31
C GLY A 171 -35.10 -25.23 12.82
N ALA A 172 -34.32 -24.42 12.11
CA ALA A 172 -34.05 -24.64 10.70
C ALA A 172 -33.07 -25.83 10.48
N PRO A 173 -33.32 -26.72 9.49
CA PRO A 173 -32.43 -27.84 9.21
C PRO A 173 -31.04 -27.35 8.84
N ARG A 174 -30.02 -27.82 9.58
CA ARG A 174 -28.62 -27.52 9.31
C ARG A 174 -28.21 -28.17 7.97
N PRO A 175 -27.55 -27.43 7.06
CA PRO A 175 -27.06 -27.98 5.79
C PRO A 175 -25.88 -28.95 5.96
#